data_AF-A0A1F2W9U7-F1
#
_entry.id   AF-A0A1F2W9U7-F1
#
_cell.length_a   1.000
_cell.length_b   1.000
_cell.length_c   1.000
_cell.angle_alpha   90.00
_cell.angle_beta   90.00
_cell.angle_gamma   90.00
#
_symmetry.space_group_name_H-M   'P 1'
#
loop_
_entity.id
_entity.type
_entity.pdbx_description
1 polymer ?
#
loop_
_entity_poly.entity_id
_entity_poly.type
_entity_poly.pdbx_seq_one_letter_code
_entity_poly.pdbx_strand_id
1 'polypeptide(L)' 'MPMSLVPIASAGKAFGLKTRAIEALILLAGLIMDTNFWTRGRTLESLGLAGLSPGEIRRIAETGA' A
#
# COMPACT_ATOMS: atom_id res chain seq x y z
N MET A 1 -11.12 -5.86 1.33
CA MET A 1 -11.24 -5.29 -0.03
C MET A 1 -10.63 -3.89 -0.22
N PRO A 2 -9.96 -3.30 0.80
CA PRO A 2 -8.90 -2.29 0.55
C PRO A 2 -7.51 -2.69 1.09
N MET A 3 -7.39 -3.86 1.75
CA MET A 3 -6.12 -4.32 2.31
C MET A 3 -4.99 -4.49 1.28
N SER A 4 -5.29 -4.69 -0.01
CA SER A 4 -4.29 -4.66 -1.09
C SER A 4 -4.06 -3.27 -1.67
N LEU A 5 -5.07 -2.38 -1.64
CA LEU A 5 -5.00 -1.05 -2.23
C LEU A 5 -4.06 -0.13 -1.46
N VAL A 6 -4.08 -0.17 -0.12
CA VAL A 6 -3.20 0.65 0.73
C VAL A 6 -1.71 0.29 0.52
N PRO A 7 -1.29 -1.00 0.53
CA PRO A 7 0.07 -1.36 0.18
C PRO A 7 0.47 -0.93 -1.24
N ILE A 8 -0.43 -1.10 -2.22
CA ILE A 8 -0.15 -0.70 -3.61
C ILE A 8 0.03 0.82 -3.74
N ALA A 9 -0.86 1.61 -3.10
CA ALA A 9 -0.78 3.06 -3.13
C ALA A 9 0.49 3.57 -2.41
N SER A 10 0.81 2.99 -1.25
CA SER A 10 2.04 3.26 -0.50
C SER A 10 3.29 2.92 -1.32
N ALA A 11 3.33 1.76 -1.98
CA ALA A 11 4.43 1.36 -2.84
C ALA A 11 4.61 2.31 -4.03
N GLY A 12 3.53 2.66 -4.72
CA GLY A 12 3.59 3.63 -5.81
C GLY A 12 4.16 4.97 -5.35
N LYS A 13 3.73 5.49 -4.19
CA LYS A 13 4.29 6.72 -3.61
C LYS A 13 5.78 6.61 -3.29
N ALA A 14 6.21 5.50 -2.69
CA ALA A 14 7.61 5.25 -2.37
C ALA A 14 8.51 5.20 -3.62
N PHE A 15 7.98 4.75 -4.75
CA PHE A 15 8.68 4.71 -6.04
C PHE A 15 8.45 5.96 -6.92
N GLY A 16 7.89 7.03 -6.37
CA GLY A 16 7.68 8.30 -7.09
C GLY A 16 6.56 8.24 -8.15
N LEU A 17 5.70 7.23 -8.11
CA LEU A 17 4.56 7.08 -8.99
C LEU A 17 3.33 7.82 -8.45
N LYS A 18 2.49 8.31 -9.37
CA LYS A 18 1.20 8.90 -9.01
C LYS A 18 0.14 7.80 -8.88
N THR A 19 -0.48 7.69 -7.72
CA THR A 19 -1.48 6.66 -7.39
C THR A 19 -2.88 7.22 -7.17
N ARG A 20 -3.17 8.42 -7.68
CA ARG A 20 -4.39 9.20 -7.42
C ARG A 20 -5.70 8.42 -7.59
N ALA A 21 -5.80 7.57 -8.62
CA ALA A 21 -7.00 6.76 -8.85
C ALA A 21 -7.22 5.71 -7.73
N ILE A 22 -6.13 5.07 -7.28
CA ILE A 22 -6.16 4.09 -6.19
C ILE A 22 -6.46 4.80 -4.86
N GLU A 23 -5.84 5.95 -4.61
CA GLU A 23 -6.09 6.77 -3.42
C GLU A 23 -7.56 7.24 -3.35
N ALA A 24 -8.13 7.66 -4.48
CA ALA A 24 -9.55 8.02 -4.57
C ALA A 24 -10.46 6.81 -4.25
N LEU A 25 -10.13 5.62 -4.75
CA LEU A 25 -10.88 4.41 -4.44
C LEU A 25 -10.80 4.05 -2.96
N ILE A 26 -9.62 4.17 -2.33
CA ILE A 26 -9.42 3.96 -0.89
C ILE A 26 -10.29 4.94 -0.10
N LEU A 27 -10.31 6.21 -0.50
CA LEU A 27 -11.11 7.25 0.15
C LEU A 27 -12.61 6.95 0.03
N LEU A 28 -13.11 6.67 -1.17
CA LEU A 28 -14.52 6.35 -1.40
C LEU A 28 -14.96 5.11 -0.61
N ALA A 29 -14.16 4.06 -0.63
CA ALA A 29 -14.40 2.87 0.19
C ALA A 29 -14.45 3.24 1.68
N GLY A 30 -13.54 4.09 2.14
CA GLY A 30 -13.50 4.55 3.54
C GLY A 30 -14.74 5.31 3.96
N LEU A 31 -15.27 6.16 3.09
CA LEU A 31 -16.52 6.89 3.31
C LEU A 31 -17.73 5.93 3.39
N ILE A 32 -17.82 4.97 2.48
CA ILE A 32 -18.94 4.00 2.45
C ILE A 32 -18.97 3.12 3.70
N MET A 33 -17.79 2.74 4.21
CA MET A 33 -17.65 1.81 5.33
C MET A 33 -17.37 2.50 6.67
N ASP A 34 -17.44 3.83 6.74
CA ASP A 34 -17.06 4.63 7.92
C ASP A 34 -15.73 4.17 8.54
N THR A 35 -14.71 3.97 7.70
CA THR A 35 -13.44 3.38 8.10
C THR A 35 -12.28 4.08 7.42
N ASN A 36 -11.31 4.57 8.20
CA ASN A 36 -10.04 5.04 7.64
C ASN A 36 -9.14 3.86 7.30
N PHE A 37 -9.04 3.51 6.01
CA PHE A 37 -8.20 2.39 5.59
C PHE A 37 -6.70 2.67 5.65
N TRP A 38 -6.26 3.94 5.68
CA TRP A 38 -4.85 4.24 5.87
C TRP A 38 -4.36 3.89 7.28
N THR A 39 -5.25 3.88 8.28
CA THR A 39 -4.88 3.49 9.65
C THR A 39 -4.97 1.99 9.89
N ARG A 40 -5.85 1.28 9.15
CA ARG A 40 -6.06 -0.17 9.31
C ARG A 40 -5.33 -1.02 8.28
N GLY A 41 -5.00 -0.45 7.13
CA GLY A 41 -4.28 -1.12 6.05
C GLY A 41 -2.78 -1.19 6.30
N ARG A 42 -2.10 -2.00 5.48
CA ARG A 42 -0.64 -2.15 5.53
C ARG A 42 -0.01 -1.19 4.53
N THR A 43 0.95 -0.37 4.94
CA THR A 43 1.85 0.38 4.07
C THR A 43 3.20 -0.33 3.96
N LEU A 44 4.09 0.11 3.08
CA LEU A 44 5.47 -0.40 3.04
C LEU A 44 6.18 -0.23 4.39
N GLU A 45 5.95 0.88 5.10
CA GLU A 45 6.48 1.11 6.44
C GLU A 45 6.00 0.05 7.42
N SER A 46 4.68 -0.19 7.50
CA SER A 46 4.10 -1.19 8.41
C SER A 46 4.49 -2.64 8.09
N LEU A 47 4.94 -2.88 6.85
CA LEU A 47 5.40 -4.18 6.38
C LEU A 47 6.92 -4.37 6.57
N GLY A 48 7.64 -3.36 7.06
CA GLY A 48 9.11 -3.41 7.15
C GLY A 48 9.81 -3.37 5.79
N LEU A 49 9.12 -2.87 4.75
CA LEU A 49 9.60 -2.83 3.36
C LEU A 49 10.01 -1.41 2.92
N ALA A 50 9.99 -0.44 3.84
CA ALA A 50 10.37 0.94 3.53
C ALA A 50 11.84 1.03 3.08
N GLY A 51 12.08 1.78 2.00
CA GLY A 51 13.43 2.00 1.45
C GLY A 51 13.98 0.87 0.58
N LEU A 52 13.29 -0.28 0.49
CA LEU A 52 13.70 -1.38 -0.35
C LEU A 52 13.40 -1.10 -1.83
N SER A 53 14.28 -1.58 -2.72
CA SER A 53 14.03 -1.57 -4.16
C SER A 53 12.92 -2.56 -4.55
N PRO A 54 12.29 -2.38 -5.72
CA PRO A 54 11.29 -3.34 -6.22
C PRO A 54 11.82 -4.79 -6.30
N GLY A 55 13.11 -4.97 -6.60
CA GLY A 55 13.74 -6.29 -6.66
C GLY A 55 13.89 -6.95 -5.29
N GLU A 56 14.23 -6.17 -4.25
CA GLU A 56 14.32 -6.65 -2.87
C GLU A 56 12.94 -7.00 -2.32
N ILE A 57 11.93 -6.15 -2.56
CA ILE A 57 10.54 -6.44 -2.18
C ILE A 57 10.06 -7.73 -2.86
N ARG A 58 10.35 -7.90 -4.15
CA ARG A 58 10.00 -9.11 -4.89
C ARG A 58 10.67 -10.35 -4.29
N ARG A 59 11.97 -10.25 -3.97
CA ARG A 59 12.71 -11.35 -3.32
C ARG A 59 12.06 -11.74 -1.99
N ILE A 60 11.76 -10.78 -1.13
CA ILE A 60 11.09 -11.01 0.16
C ILE A 60 9.73 -11.68 -0.05
N ALA A 61 8.95 -11.23 -1.03
CA ALA A 61 7.65 -11.83 -1.35
C ALA A 61 7.76 -13.29 -1.84
N GLU A 62 8.83 -13.64 -2.54
CA GLU A 62 9.09 -14.99 -3.05
C GLU A 62 9.70 -15.91 -1.98
N THR A 63 10.53 -15.39 -1.07
CA THR A 63 11.28 -16.19 -0.09
C THR A 63 10.68 -16.19 1.32
N GLY A 64 9.76 -15.27 1.63
CA GLY A 64 9.12 -15.15 2.94
C GLY A 64 10.06 -14.76 4.09
N ALA A 65 11.17 -14.10 3.76
CA ALA A 65 12.19 -13.67 4.73
C ALA A 65 11.78 -12.41 5.48
#